data_AF-A0A8E4G5R7-F1
#
_entry.id   AF-A0A8E4G5R7-F1
#
_cell.length_a   1.000
_cell.length_b   1.000
_cell.length_c   1.000
_cell.angle_alpha   90.00
_cell.angle_beta   90.00
_cell.angle_gamma   90.00
#
_symmetry.space_group_name_H-M   'P 1'
#
loop_
_entity.id
_entity.type
_entity.pdbx_description
1 polymer ?
#
loop_
_entity_poly.entity_id
_entity_poly.type
_entity_poly.pdbx_seq_one_letter_code
_entity_poly.pdbx_strand_id
1 'polypeptide(L)'
;MRRWIDRWPPTLRGIGSVGLLWALLYATAHAAPPVPPSAPVQVGYSEATDLFNLLDNLSDWLPGFTVPVYRNYFETHGGLDQADHAALVAYADFRRRTSGLAKGDDPEVLDRVFAPEATRDVDPFSRHFLGNAEFEGAASAAIAEQSADDQALLRAYLARFVPRARRLVTAAPRFEQQARVLREELSNPAVARLASQMRAFFAVPEPALFQARFVWWPEPDTTQAKVRGRTMLLYSQQDALAGTASMDWAPIVLHELSHHLSAVQPSARKRLLAANFMRLCPGAASLPNPLNALEEPLAIYWGQYRFEQAVRGRSLPPSSQWYIQAHADRAAKAIAAAYPASGAAPALDDGALLAAAASACQ
;
A
#
# COMPACT_ATOMS: atom_id res chain seq x y z
N MET A 1 -22.39 76.34 27.18
CA MET A 1 -21.51 75.19 27.48
C MET A 1 -21.98 74.61 28.81
N ARG A 2 -22.60 73.43 28.81
CA ARG A 2 -23.31 72.87 29.98
C ARG A 2 -22.93 71.40 30.21
N ARG A 3 -22.93 71.00 31.48
CA ARG A 3 -22.90 69.61 31.99
C ARG A 3 -24.21 68.87 31.66
N TRP A 4 -24.30 67.63 32.16
CA TRP A 4 -25.48 66.76 32.46
C TRP A 4 -25.54 65.50 31.58
N ILE A 5 -26.06 64.34 31.99
CA ILE A 5 -26.31 63.62 33.27
C ILE A 5 -27.29 62.47 32.90
N ASP A 6 -27.10 61.30 33.50
CA ASP A 6 -28.07 60.20 33.77
C ASP A 6 -29.03 59.58 32.72
N ARG A 7 -29.09 58.23 32.83
CA ARG A 7 -30.24 57.31 33.01
C ARG A 7 -31.46 57.32 32.06
N TRP A 8 -31.83 56.07 31.74
CA TRP A 8 -33.05 55.51 31.13
C TRP A 8 -34.35 55.81 31.94
N PRO A 9 -35.58 55.40 31.52
CA PRO A 9 -36.22 55.22 30.19
C PRO A 9 -37.57 56.04 30.17
N PRO A 10 -38.82 55.57 29.88
CA PRO A 10 -39.37 54.53 28.97
C PRO A 10 -40.65 54.89 28.13
N THR A 11 -40.77 54.27 26.94
CA THR A 11 -42.02 53.66 26.34
C THR A 11 -43.30 54.46 25.93
N LEU A 12 -43.90 54.01 24.80
CA LEU A 12 -45.32 54.11 24.33
C LEU A 12 -45.74 55.48 23.69
N ARG A 13 -46.64 55.57 22.67
CA ARG A 13 -47.56 54.60 22.05
C ARG A 13 -48.05 55.03 20.63
N GLY A 14 -48.20 54.07 19.70
CA GLY A 14 -49.30 54.01 18.69
C GLY A 14 -49.12 54.75 17.34
N ILE A 15 -49.76 54.38 16.21
CA ILE A 15 -50.72 53.29 15.85
C ILE A 15 -50.55 52.95 14.34
N GLY A 16 -50.70 51.67 13.95
CA GLY A 16 -50.99 51.20 12.58
C GLY A 16 -49.79 51.09 11.61
N SER A 17 -49.73 50.16 10.64
CA SER A 17 -50.68 49.10 10.24
C SER A 17 -49.96 47.92 9.54
N VAL A 18 -50.60 46.75 9.63
CA VAL A 18 -50.40 45.46 8.93
C VAL A 18 -49.44 45.44 7.71
N GLY A 19 -48.49 44.50 7.72
CA GLY A 19 -47.75 44.02 6.55
C GLY A 19 -46.79 42.88 6.89
N LEU A 20 -47.10 41.64 6.48
CA LEU A 20 -46.15 40.53 6.56
C LEU A 20 -45.01 40.74 5.55
N LEU A 21 -43.78 40.29 5.88
CA LEU A 21 -43.07 39.21 5.19
C LEU A 21 -41.60 39.08 5.70
N TRP A 22 -41.31 37.91 6.27
CA TRP A 22 -40.04 37.16 6.24
C TRP A 22 -38.71 37.83 6.66
N ALA A 23 -38.13 37.26 7.72
CA ALA A 23 -36.75 37.47 8.10
C ALA A 23 -35.78 36.78 7.13
N LEU A 24 -34.72 37.50 6.74
CA LEU A 24 -33.48 36.94 6.19
C LEU A 24 -32.31 37.41 7.06
N LEU A 25 -32.14 36.73 8.19
CA LEU A 25 -30.88 36.77 8.93
C LEU A 25 -29.82 36.10 8.06
N TYR A 26 -28.87 36.90 7.56
CA TYR A 26 -27.64 36.40 6.93
C TYR A 26 -26.79 35.68 7.99
N ALA A 27 -27.08 34.40 8.20
CA ALA A 27 -26.16 33.50 8.86
C ALA A 27 -24.97 33.28 7.90
N THR A 28 -23.92 34.08 8.09
CA THR A 28 -22.61 33.83 7.48
C THR A 28 -22.01 32.59 8.14
N ALA A 29 -22.49 31.43 7.69
CA ALA A 29 -21.88 30.14 7.97
C ALA A 29 -20.43 30.20 7.47
N HIS A 30 -19.52 30.50 8.39
CA HIS A 30 -18.11 30.28 8.17
C HIS A 30 -17.98 28.78 7.99
N ALA A 31 -17.82 28.35 6.73
CA ALA A 31 -17.47 26.98 6.44
C ALA A 31 -16.24 26.65 7.29
N ALA A 32 -16.35 25.60 8.10
CA ALA A 32 -15.19 25.10 8.83
C ALA A 32 -14.05 24.91 7.81
N PRO A 33 -12.80 25.31 8.13
CA PRO A 33 -11.70 25.09 7.21
C PRO A 33 -11.72 23.62 6.79
N PRO A 34 -11.61 23.31 5.48
CA PRO A 34 -11.75 21.95 5.01
C PRO A 34 -10.77 21.09 5.79
N VAL A 35 -11.30 20.07 6.48
CA VAL A 35 -10.48 19.10 7.22
C VAL A 35 -9.44 18.61 6.21
N PRO A 36 -8.13 18.75 6.49
CA PRO A 36 -7.10 18.35 5.54
C PRO A 36 -7.37 16.88 5.19
N PRO A 37 -7.39 16.51 3.90
CA PRO A 37 -7.71 15.14 3.51
C PRO A 37 -6.77 14.20 4.25
N SER A 38 -7.35 13.25 4.98
CA SER A 38 -6.59 12.24 5.71
C SER A 38 -5.58 11.61 4.75
N ALA A 39 -4.31 11.57 5.15
CA ALA A 39 -3.25 11.06 4.28
C ALA A 39 -3.66 9.69 3.69
N PRO A 40 -3.55 9.48 2.37
CA PRO A 40 -4.10 8.29 1.71
C PRO A 40 -3.41 7.00 2.18
N VAL A 41 -2.25 7.12 2.81
CA VAL A 41 -1.48 6.02 3.39
C VAL A 41 -1.07 6.36 4.82
N GLN A 42 -1.32 5.44 5.74
CA GLN A 42 -0.84 5.52 7.12
C GLN A 42 0.50 4.78 7.26
N VAL A 43 1.57 5.52 7.55
CA VAL A 43 2.92 4.99 7.75
C VAL A 43 3.22 4.79 9.23
N GLY A 44 3.81 3.65 9.58
CA GLY A 44 4.28 3.39 10.94
C GLY A 44 5.03 2.07 11.10
N TYR A 45 5.27 1.69 12.34
CA TYR A 45 5.81 0.39 12.75
C TYR A 45 4.74 -0.37 13.55
N SER A 46 4.84 -1.69 13.57
CA SER A 46 3.97 -2.61 14.32
C SER A 46 4.81 -3.82 14.70
N GLU A 47 4.98 -4.08 16.00
CA GLU A 47 5.72 -5.27 16.46
C GLU A 47 5.02 -6.54 15.99
N ALA A 48 3.68 -6.56 16.03
CA ALA A 48 2.90 -7.69 15.51
C ALA A 48 3.21 -7.99 14.04
N THR A 49 3.28 -6.96 13.19
CA THR A 49 3.54 -7.09 11.75
C THR A 49 4.97 -7.51 11.46
N ASP A 50 5.96 -6.91 12.15
CA ASP A 50 7.38 -7.21 11.93
C ASP A 50 7.74 -8.61 12.40
N LEU A 51 7.38 -8.97 13.65
CA LEU A 51 7.58 -10.32 14.17
C LEU A 51 6.87 -11.37 13.33
N PHE A 52 5.61 -11.13 12.94
CA PHE A 52 4.91 -12.05 12.06
C PHE A 52 5.61 -12.20 10.71
N ASN A 53 6.01 -11.10 10.07
CA ASN A 53 6.69 -11.17 8.77
C ASN A 53 8.01 -11.96 8.85
N LEU A 54 8.81 -11.75 9.89
CA LEU A 54 10.02 -12.54 10.14
C LEU A 54 9.68 -14.03 10.32
N LEU A 55 8.74 -14.34 11.21
CA LEU A 55 8.38 -15.72 11.58
C LEU A 55 7.67 -16.50 10.46
N ASP A 56 6.88 -15.83 9.62
CA ASP A 56 6.22 -16.41 8.44
C ASP A 56 7.28 -16.77 7.37
N ASN A 57 8.21 -15.85 7.07
CA ASN A 57 9.28 -16.09 6.10
C ASN A 57 10.34 -17.11 6.57
N LEU A 58 10.62 -17.21 7.88
CA LEU A 58 11.66 -18.11 8.42
C LEU A 58 11.47 -19.58 8.00
N SER A 59 10.22 -20.00 7.81
CA SER A 59 9.86 -21.35 7.38
C SER A 59 9.98 -21.62 5.88
N ASP A 60 10.10 -20.57 5.06
CA ASP A 60 10.02 -20.58 3.60
C ASP A 60 8.88 -21.46 3.04
N TRP A 61 7.67 -21.30 3.60
CA TRP A 61 6.57 -22.23 3.38
C TRP A 61 5.99 -22.26 1.96
N LEU A 62 6.19 -21.18 1.19
CA LEU A 62 5.77 -21.05 -0.21
C LEU A 62 6.82 -20.26 -0.99
N PRO A 63 7.88 -20.92 -1.50
CA PRO A 63 8.98 -20.27 -2.21
C PRO A 63 8.47 -19.39 -3.36
N GLY A 64 9.05 -18.18 -3.49
CA GLY A 64 8.59 -17.14 -4.41
C GLY A 64 7.49 -16.25 -3.85
N PHE A 65 6.75 -16.70 -2.83
CA PHE A 65 5.95 -15.83 -1.96
C PHE A 65 6.71 -15.48 -0.67
N THR A 66 7.28 -16.47 0.01
CA THR A 66 8.25 -16.27 1.09
C THR A 66 9.65 -16.00 0.53
N VAL A 67 10.51 -15.38 1.34
CA VAL A 67 11.87 -15.01 0.95
C VAL A 67 12.90 -15.70 1.85
N PRO A 68 13.80 -16.54 1.29
CA PRO A 68 14.65 -17.44 2.08
C PRO A 68 15.75 -16.74 2.89
N VAL A 69 16.01 -15.45 2.65
CA VAL A 69 17.08 -14.68 3.34
C VAL A 69 16.92 -14.68 4.86
N TYR A 70 15.68 -14.73 5.38
CA TYR A 70 15.43 -14.83 6.81
C TYR A 70 15.94 -16.15 7.41
N ARG A 71 15.76 -17.25 6.67
CA ARG A 71 16.26 -18.57 7.06
C ARG A 71 17.78 -18.63 6.95
N ASN A 72 18.34 -18.18 5.83
CA ASN A 72 19.79 -18.12 5.60
C ASN A 72 20.49 -17.32 6.71
N TYR A 73 19.88 -16.20 7.15
CA TYR A 73 20.39 -15.40 8.26
C TYR A 73 20.45 -16.18 9.57
N PHE A 74 19.38 -16.88 9.95
CA PHE A 74 19.34 -17.69 11.17
C PHE A 74 20.29 -18.89 11.11
N GLU A 75 20.43 -19.55 9.95
CA GLU A 75 21.39 -20.65 9.75
C GLU A 75 22.85 -20.15 9.86
N THR A 76 23.17 -19.03 9.21
CA THR A 76 24.53 -18.45 9.18
C THR A 76 24.99 -17.94 10.55
N HIS A 77 24.09 -17.30 11.32
CA HIS A 77 24.41 -16.74 12.64
C HIS A 77 24.27 -17.77 13.78
N GLY A 78 24.35 -19.06 13.46
CA GLY A 78 24.46 -20.18 14.42
C GLY A 78 23.16 -20.54 15.14
N GLY A 79 22.00 -20.26 14.51
CA GLY A 79 20.73 -20.07 15.22
C GLY A 79 19.65 -21.13 15.07
N LEU A 80 19.85 -22.23 14.32
CA LEU A 80 18.86 -23.32 14.16
C LEU A 80 19.43 -24.69 14.56
N ASP A 81 18.73 -25.41 15.45
CA ASP A 81 18.97 -26.82 15.77
C ASP A 81 18.05 -27.78 14.97
N GLN A 82 18.22 -29.10 15.13
CA GLN A 82 17.40 -30.10 14.45
C GLN A 82 15.89 -29.98 14.78
N ALA A 83 15.55 -29.58 16.01
CA ALA A 83 14.18 -29.40 16.45
C ALA A 83 13.60 -28.06 15.98
N ASP A 84 14.42 -27.04 15.75
CA ASP A 84 14.06 -25.82 15.03
C ASP A 84 13.69 -26.15 13.58
N HIS A 85 14.52 -26.91 12.86
CA HIS A 85 14.21 -27.34 11.49
C HIS A 85 12.91 -28.15 11.44
N ALA A 86 12.68 -29.08 12.38
CA ALA A 86 11.42 -29.82 12.48
C ALA A 86 10.22 -28.89 12.74
N ALA A 87 10.35 -27.89 13.61
CA ALA A 87 9.31 -26.91 13.88
C ALA A 87 9.00 -26.01 12.67
N LEU A 88 10.02 -25.64 11.89
CA LEU A 88 9.86 -24.87 10.65
C LEU A 88 9.12 -25.67 9.57
N VAL A 89 9.44 -26.96 9.41
CA VAL A 89 8.71 -27.86 8.50
C VAL A 89 7.25 -27.99 8.93
N ALA A 90 6.98 -28.25 10.21
CA ALA A 90 5.62 -28.37 10.74
C ALA A 90 4.79 -27.08 10.56
N TYR A 91 5.39 -25.90 10.79
CA TYR A 91 4.76 -24.62 10.51
C TYR A 91 4.50 -24.41 9.02
N ALA A 92 5.45 -24.78 8.15
CA ALA A 92 5.27 -24.68 6.71
C ALA A 92 4.13 -25.56 6.19
N ASP A 93 3.98 -26.78 6.71
CA ASP A 93 2.87 -27.67 6.39
C ASP A 93 1.52 -27.12 6.89
N PHE A 94 1.49 -26.51 8.08
CA PHE A 94 0.33 -25.76 8.56
C PHE A 94 -0.06 -24.63 7.58
N ARG A 95 0.90 -23.78 7.18
CA ARG A 95 0.63 -22.66 6.26
C ARG A 95 0.17 -23.13 4.88
N ARG A 96 0.79 -24.17 4.30
CA ARG A 96 0.35 -24.76 3.02
C ARG A 96 -1.05 -25.37 3.09
N ARG A 97 -1.41 -26.02 4.19
CA ARG A 97 -2.75 -26.62 4.39
C ARG A 97 -3.86 -25.56 4.54
N THR A 98 -3.56 -24.49 5.27
CA THR A 98 -4.56 -23.49 5.71
C THR A 98 -4.66 -22.27 4.81
N SER A 99 -3.57 -21.83 4.17
CA SER A 99 -3.56 -20.66 3.30
C SER A 99 -4.20 -20.95 1.95
N GLY A 100 -5.08 -20.04 1.49
CA GLY A 100 -5.60 -20.07 0.13
C GLY A 100 -4.51 -19.85 -0.93
N LEU A 101 -3.41 -19.16 -0.57
CA LEU A 101 -2.30 -18.86 -1.48
C LEU A 101 -1.53 -20.12 -1.92
N ALA A 102 -1.59 -21.22 -1.17
CA ALA A 102 -1.01 -22.50 -1.55
C ALA A 102 -1.96 -23.38 -2.39
N LYS A 103 -3.24 -22.99 -2.50
CA LYS A 103 -4.27 -23.67 -3.28
C LYS A 103 -4.36 -23.00 -4.64
N GLY A 104 -3.27 -23.15 -5.41
CA GLY A 104 -3.13 -22.54 -6.72
C GLY A 104 -3.97 -23.26 -7.77
N ASP A 105 -5.12 -22.70 -8.10
CA ASP A 105 -5.65 -22.82 -9.45
C ASP A 105 -4.81 -21.89 -10.34
N ASP A 106 -4.27 -22.37 -11.46
CA ASP A 106 -3.58 -21.52 -12.44
C ASP A 106 -4.62 -20.61 -13.13
N PRO A 107 -4.59 -19.28 -12.91
CA PRO A 107 -5.57 -18.38 -13.52
C PRO A 107 -5.36 -18.30 -15.04
N GLU A 108 -6.46 -18.11 -15.79
CA GLU A 108 -6.38 -17.92 -17.24
C GLU A 108 -5.46 -16.75 -17.58
N VAL A 109 -4.78 -16.80 -18.72
CA VAL A 109 -3.80 -15.78 -19.12
C VAL A 109 -4.38 -14.36 -19.13
N LEU A 110 -5.67 -14.22 -19.46
CA LEU A 110 -6.40 -12.94 -19.39
C LEU A 110 -6.51 -12.39 -17.95
N ASP A 111 -6.66 -13.25 -16.95
CA ASP A 111 -6.74 -12.87 -15.53
C ASP A 111 -5.37 -12.54 -14.93
N ARG A 112 -4.27 -12.72 -15.69
CA ARG A 112 -2.88 -12.46 -15.25
C ARG A 112 -2.32 -11.11 -15.71
N VAL A 113 -3.04 -10.37 -16.56
CA VAL A 113 -2.64 -9.03 -17.04
C VAL A 113 -2.88 -7.94 -15.98
N PHE A 114 -3.79 -8.20 -15.05
CA PHE A 114 -4.04 -7.41 -13.83
C PHE A 114 -3.94 -8.33 -12.60
N ALA A 115 -3.71 -7.79 -11.42
CA ALA A 115 -3.67 -8.60 -10.20
C ALA A 115 -5.05 -9.23 -9.89
N PRO A 116 -5.10 -10.52 -9.51
CA PRO A 116 -6.36 -11.19 -9.17
C PRO A 116 -6.93 -10.58 -7.88
N GLU A 117 -8.26 -10.67 -7.68
CA GLU A 117 -8.88 -10.15 -6.44
C GLU A 117 -8.31 -10.79 -5.17
N ALA A 118 -7.74 -11.99 -5.25
CA ALA A 118 -7.05 -12.66 -4.15
C ALA A 118 -5.84 -11.88 -3.58
N THR A 119 -5.28 -10.88 -4.28
CA THR A 119 -4.23 -10.00 -3.70
C THR A 119 -4.78 -8.91 -2.79
N ARG A 120 -6.08 -8.58 -2.90
CA ARG A 120 -6.81 -7.64 -2.02
C ARG A 120 -7.01 -8.23 -0.63
N ASP A 121 -7.30 -9.53 -0.57
CA ASP A 121 -7.73 -10.20 0.65
C ASP A 121 -6.53 -10.84 1.36
N VAL A 122 -6.33 -10.47 2.63
CA VAL A 122 -5.25 -11.02 3.46
C VAL A 122 -5.61 -12.44 3.86
N ASP A 123 -4.65 -13.38 3.83
CA ASP A 123 -4.92 -14.75 4.27
C ASP A 123 -5.45 -14.79 5.72
N PRO A 124 -6.39 -15.69 6.05
CA PRO A 124 -7.13 -15.64 7.31
C PRO A 124 -6.28 -15.70 8.59
N PHE A 125 -5.04 -16.18 8.50
CA PHE A 125 -4.09 -16.24 9.60
C PHE A 125 -3.26 -14.94 9.69
N SER A 126 -2.65 -14.49 8.59
CA SER A 126 -1.85 -13.23 8.58
C SER A 126 -2.65 -12.00 9.01
N ARG A 127 -3.96 -11.95 8.71
CA ARG A 127 -4.82 -10.78 9.00
C ARG A 127 -4.83 -10.37 10.49
N HIS A 128 -4.55 -11.29 11.39
CA HIS A 128 -4.45 -11.03 12.83
C HIS A 128 -3.23 -10.20 13.20
N PHE A 129 -2.17 -10.25 12.40
CA PHE A 129 -0.90 -9.56 12.68
C PHE A 129 -0.78 -8.23 11.94
N LEU A 130 -1.26 -8.16 10.69
CA LEU A 130 -1.10 -6.96 9.84
C LEU A 130 -1.83 -5.75 10.41
N GLY A 131 -1.06 -4.76 10.86
CA GLY A 131 -1.56 -3.49 11.38
C GLY A 131 -1.96 -3.48 12.86
N ASN A 132 -1.93 -4.61 13.57
CA ASN A 132 -2.12 -4.65 15.01
C ASN A 132 -0.87 -4.19 15.77
N ALA A 133 -1.00 -3.57 16.94
CA ALA A 133 0.18 -3.09 17.69
C ALA A 133 0.96 -4.24 18.34
N GLU A 134 0.27 -5.06 19.13
CA GLU A 134 0.86 -6.05 20.02
C GLU A 134 0.86 -7.47 19.43
N PHE A 135 2.02 -8.13 19.45
CA PHE A 135 2.17 -9.46 18.88
C PHE A 135 1.41 -10.54 19.67
N GLU A 136 1.44 -10.53 21.01
CA GLU A 136 0.88 -11.62 21.82
C GLU A 136 -0.64 -11.71 21.74
N GLY A 137 -1.34 -10.55 21.67
CA GLY A 137 -2.79 -10.50 21.45
C GLY A 137 -3.17 -10.99 20.05
N ALA A 138 -2.45 -10.53 19.03
CA ALA A 138 -2.61 -11.00 17.65
C ALA A 138 -2.39 -12.51 17.51
N ALA A 139 -1.30 -13.03 18.11
CA ALA A 139 -0.98 -14.46 18.12
C ALA A 139 -2.05 -15.29 18.83
N SER A 140 -2.55 -14.82 19.97
CA SER A 140 -3.61 -15.50 20.73
C SER A 140 -4.91 -15.60 19.94
N ALA A 141 -5.31 -14.52 19.26
CA ALA A 141 -6.49 -14.51 18.38
C ALA A 141 -6.29 -15.42 17.15
N ALA A 142 -5.13 -15.35 16.49
CA ALA A 142 -4.81 -16.18 15.35
C ALA A 142 -4.82 -17.68 15.68
N ILE A 143 -4.29 -18.05 16.85
CA ILE A 143 -4.29 -19.41 17.38
C ILE A 143 -5.72 -19.88 17.71
N ALA A 144 -6.53 -19.05 18.37
CA ALA A 144 -7.88 -19.43 18.81
C ALA A 144 -8.82 -19.86 17.66
N GLU A 145 -8.57 -19.39 16.43
CA GLU A 145 -9.33 -19.76 15.23
C GLU A 145 -8.88 -21.09 14.57
N GLN A 146 -7.83 -21.75 15.09
CA GLN A 146 -7.28 -22.99 14.50
C GLN A 146 -7.80 -24.27 15.20
N SER A 147 -7.59 -25.41 14.54
CA SER A 147 -7.85 -26.74 15.12
C SER A 147 -7.04 -26.99 16.40
N ALA A 148 -7.47 -27.91 17.26
CA ALA A 148 -6.78 -28.19 18.53
C ALA A 148 -5.30 -28.61 18.33
N ASP A 149 -5.01 -29.38 17.28
CA ASP A 149 -3.65 -29.81 16.94
C ASP A 149 -2.81 -28.65 16.39
N ASP A 150 -3.37 -27.84 15.48
CA ASP A 150 -2.70 -26.65 14.95
C ASP A 150 -2.45 -25.61 16.06
N GLN A 151 -3.35 -25.50 17.06
CA GLN A 151 -3.13 -24.66 18.23
C GLN A 151 -1.92 -25.10 19.06
N ALA A 152 -1.73 -26.41 19.28
CA ALA A 152 -0.58 -26.94 20.00
C ALA A 152 0.72 -26.69 19.20
N LEU A 153 0.69 -26.97 17.89
CA LEU A 153 1.79 -26.70 16.95
C LEU A 153 2.21 -25.23 16.97
N LEU A 154 1.26 -24.30 16.84
CA LEU A 154 1.53 -22.87 16.80
C LEU A 154 2.07 -22.34 18.14
N ARG A 155 1.53 -22.78 19.28
CA ARG A 155 2.08 -22.42 20.60
C ARG A 155 3.53 -22.88 20.74
N ALA A 156 3.84 -24.11 20.32
CA ALA A 156 5.22 -24.63 20.35
C ALA A 156 6.15 -23.87 19.39
N TYR A 157 5.68 -23.54 18.18
CA TYR A 157 6.43 -22.74 17.20
C TYR A 157 6.75 -21.34 17.72
N LEU A 158 5.75 -20.62 18.23
CA LEU A 158 5.95 -19.26 18.74
C LEU A 158 6.83 -19.23 19.99
N ALA A 159 6.63 -20.14 20.96
CA ALA A 159 7.49 -20.24 22.12
C ALA A 159 8.97 -20.48 21.75
N ARG A 160 9.22 -21.20 20.65
CA ARG A 160 10.56 -21.52 20.15
C ARG A 160 11.24 -20.36 19.41
N PHE A 161 10.50 -19.58 18.62
CA PHE A 161 11.10 -18.56 17.74
C PHE A 161 10.88 -17.11 18.18
N VAL A 162 9.76 -16.76 18.83
CA VAL A 162 9.47 -15.38 19.26
C VAL A 162 10.58 -14.79 20.15
N PRO A 163 11.19 -15.49 21.12
CA PRO A 163 12.27 -14.91 21.92
C PRO A 163 13.52 -14.54 21.11
N ARG A 164 13.82 -15.28 20.04
CA ARG A 164 14.94 -14.99 19.11
C ARG A 164 14.57 -13.85 18.16
N ALA A 165 13.40 -13.94 17.52
CA ALA A 165 12.86 -12.93 16.62
C ALA A 165 12.71 -11.56 17.32
N ARG A 166 12.20 -11.53 18.56
CA ARG A 166 12.07 -10.30 19.36
C ARG A 166 13.42 -9.65 19.61
N ARG A 167 14.44 -10.38 20.09
CA ARG A 167 15.81 -9.84 20.20
C ARG A 167 16.33 -9.29 18.87
N LEU A 168 16.01 -9.95 17.75
CA LEU A 168 16.38 -9.51 16.41
C LEU A 168 15.58 -8.32 15.89
N VAL A 169 14.42 -7.93 16.46
CA VAL A 169 13.66 -6.72 16.06
C VAL A 169 13.73 -5.56 17.06
N THR A 170 13.92 -5.79 18.36
CA THR A 170 13.90 -4.71 19.38
C THR A 170 15.21 -3.93 19.53
N ALA A 171 16.30 -4.32 18.85
CA ALA A 171 17.65 -3.83 19.19
C ALA A 171 18.00 -2.37 18.78
N ALA A 172 17.06 -1.58 18.24
CA ALA A 172 17.25 -0.16 17.90
C ALA A 172 15.90 0.56 17.73
N PRO A 173 15.82 1.91 17.73
CA PRO A 173 14.65 2.67 17.27
C PRO A 173 14.57 2.61 15.75
N ARG A 174 14.12 1.47 15.20
CA ARG A 174 14.53 1.03 13.86
C ARG A 174 13.99 1.79 12.67
N PHE A 175 12.85 2.44 12.77
CA PHE A 175 12.22 3.05 11.60
C PHE A 175 11.57 4.40 11.96
N GLU A 176 12.00 5.04 13.05
CA GLU A 176 11.38 6.28 13.50
C GLU A 176 11.70 7.45 12.57
N GLN A 177 12.95 7.55 12.12
CA GLN A 177 13.39 8.53 11.12
C GLN A 177 12.78 8.23 9.75
N GLN A 178 12.89 6.99 9.26
CA GLN A 178 12.31 6.58 7.97
C GLN A 178 10.79 6.79 7.94
N ALA A 179 10.06 6.35 8.97
CA ALA A 179 8.61 6.58 9.05
C ALA A 179 8.26 8.05 9.23
N ARG A 180 9.08 8.86 9.92
CA ARG A 180 8.81 10.31 10.06
C ARG A 180 9.01 11.03 8.73
N VAL A 181 10.13 10.84 8.04
CA VAL A 181 10.41 11.45 6.73
C VAL A 181 9.34 11.04 5.72
N LEU A 182 8.97 9.76 5.68
CA LEU A 182 7.93 9.27 4.78
C LEU A 182 6.54 9.83 5.11
N ARG A 183 6.19 10.01 6.41
CA ARG A 183 4.95 10.73 6.80
C ARG A 183 4.98 12.19 6.39
N GLU A 184 6.10 12.88 6.59
CA GLU A 184 6.26 14.29 6.23
C GLU A 184 6.05 14.48 4.72
N GLU A 185 6.66 13.64 3.88
CA GLU A 185 6.46 13.70 2.44
C GLU A 185 5.02 13.32 2.01
N LEU A 186 4.46 12.22 2.53
CA LEU A 186 3.10 11.79 2.20
C LEU A 186 2.00 12.71 2.76
N SER A 187 2.35 13.64 3.66
CA SER A 187 1.44 14.70 4.15
C SER A 187 1.27 15.85 3.16
N ASN A 188 2.11 15.93 2.11
CA ASN A 188 1.99 16.96 1.07
C ASN A 188 0.60 16.88 0.39
N PRO A 189 -0.20 17.96 0.36
CA PRO A 189 -1.52 17.95 -0.28
C PRO A 189 -1.54 17.51 -1.75
N ALA A 190 -0.41 17.58 -2.46
CA ALA A 190 -0.28 17.02 -3.80
C ALA A 190 -0.42 15.49 -3.84
N VAL A 191 0.05 14.78 -2.81
CA VAL A 191 -0.05 13.33 -2.69
C VAL A 191 -1.52 12.91 -2.56
N ALA A 192 -2.29 13.58 -1.71
CA ALA A 192 -3.72 13.34 -1.57
C ALA A 192 -4.50 13.61 -2.87
N ARG A 193 -4.14 14.65 -3.64
CA ARG A 193 -4.71 14.91 -4.96
C ARG A 193 -4.37 13.80 -5.97
N LEU A 194 -3.10 13.38 -6.02
CA LEU A 194 -2.64 12.31 -6.91
C LEU A 194 -3.33 10.98 -6.60
N ALA A 195 -3.40 10.59 -5.32
CA ALA A 195 -4.12 9.38 -4.89
C ALA A 195 -5.62 9.42 -5.28
N SER A 196 -6.26 10.59 -5.18
CA SER A 196 -7.64 10.76 -5.63
C SER A 196 -7.80 10.62 -7.16
N GLN A 197 -6.83 11.12 -7.94
CA GLN A 197 -6.79 10.92 -9.40
C GLN A 197 -6.58 9.45 -9.77
N MET A 198 -5.68 8.73 -9.08
CA MET A 198 -5.46 7.29 -9.26
C MET A 198 -6.74 6.49 -8.97
N ARG A 199 -7.43 6.80 -7.87
CA ARG A 199 -8.73 6.19 -7.56
C ARG A 199 -9.77 6.45 -8.65
N ALA A 200 -9.86 7.69 -9.14
CA ALA A 200 -10.79 8.05 -10.21
C ALA A 200 -10.46 7.30 -11.52
N PHE A 201 -9.18 7.14 -11.84
CA PHE A 201 -8.69 6.38 -12.99
C PHE A 201 -9.13 4.90 -12.94
N PHE A 202 -8.94 4.23 -11.80
CA PHE A 202 -9.45 2.87 -11.59
C PHE A 202 -10.97 2.81 -11.36
N ALA A 203 -11.65 3.96 -11.21
CA ALA A 203 -13.06 4.11 -10.87
C ALA A 203 -13.53 3.20 -9.72
N VAL A 204 -12.73 3.14 -8.65
CA VAL A 204 -13.03 2.40 -7.42
C VAL A 204 -13.54 3.36 -6.32
N PRO A 205 -14.33 2.88 -5.33
CA PRO A 205 -14.75 3.71 -4.18
C PRO A 205 -13.55 4.20 -3.36
N GLU A 206 -13.80 5.09 -2.37
CA GLU A 206 -12.78 5.41 -1.35
C GLU A 206 -12.32 4.10 -0.69
N PRO A 207 -11.02 3.73 -0.79
CA PRO A 207 -10.54 2.49 -0.21
C PRO A 207 -10.52 2.58 1.32
N ALA A 208 -10.54 1.42 1.99
CA ALA A 208 -10.14 1.37 3.38
C ALA A 208 -8.67 1.82 3.50
N LEU A 209 -8.33 2.53 4.58
CA LEU A 209 -7.00 3.11 4.83
C LEU A 209 -5.86 2.13 4.49
N PHE A 210 -5.06 2.50 3.47
CA PHE A 210 -3.88 1.75 3.07
C PHE A 210 -2.77 2.00 4.10
N GLN A 211 -2.01 0.94 4.44
CA GLN A 211 -1.02 0.99 5.50
C GLN A 211 0.37 0.68 4.94
N ALA A 212 1.34 1.54 5.23
CA ALA A 212 2.75 1.22 5.04
C ALA A 212 3.36 0.85 6.41
N ARG A 213 4.00 -0.32 6.49
CA ARG A 213 4.62 -0.85 7.71
C ARG A 213 6.06 -1.23 7.44
N PHE A 214 6.99 -0.60 8.14
CA PHE A 214 8.38 -1.04 8.10
C PHE A 214 8.54 -2.39 8.82
N VAL A 215 9.33 -3.27 8.21
CA VAL A 215 9.69 -4.59 8.72
C VAL A 215 11.19 -4.81 8.55
N TRP A 216 11.80 -5.55 9.47
CA TRP A 216 13.22 -5.86 9.45
C TRP A 216 13.60 -6.72 8.24
N TRP A 217 14.72 -6.38 7.63
CA TRP A 217 15.29 -7.06 6.48
C TRP A 217 16.73 -7.53 6.78
N PRO A 218 17.11 -8.79 6.47
CA PRO A 218 18.45 -9.28 6.77
C PRO A 218 19.57 -8.69 5.91
N GLU A 219 19.28 -8.39 4.64
CA GLU A 219 20.30 -8.00 3.66
C GLU A 219 20.58 -6.49 3.71
N PRO A 220 21.84 -6.03 3.80
CA PRO A 220 22.17 -4.60 3.90
C PRO A 220 22.03 -3.84 2.58
N ASP A 221 22.39 -4.47 1.46
CA ASP A 221 22.56 -3.81 0.16
C ASP A 221 21.32 -3.91 -0.75
N THR A 222 20.26 -4.55 -0.26
CA THR A 222 18.98 -4.69 -0.97
C THR A 222 17.84 -4.25 -0.09
N THR A 223 16.74 -3.87 -0.71
CA THR A 223 15.61 -3.25 -0.03
C THR A 223 14.36 -3.53 -0.85
N GLN A 224 13.26 -3.90 -0.20
CA GLN A 224 12.09 -4.50 -0.89
C GLN A 224 10.78 -3.85 -0.43
N ALA A 225 9.79 -3.86 -1.32
CA ALA A 225 8.38 -3.63 -0.99
C ALA A 225 7.57 -4.91 -1.28
N LYS A 226 6.53 -5.17 -0.49
CA LYS A 226 5.52 -6.19 -0.81
C LYS A 226 4.16 -5.85 -0.20
N VAL A 227 3.10 -5.90 -1.00
CA VAL A 227 1.73 -5.76 -0.50
C VAL A 227 1.19 -7.10 0.01
N ARG A 228 0.51 -7.04 1.16
CA ARG A 228 -0.37 -8.09 1.69
C ARG A 228 -1.74 -7.44 1.94
N GLY A 229 -2.66 -7.56 0.97
CA GLY A 229 -3.98 -6.92 0.99
C GLY A 229 -3.94 -5.39 0.97
N ARG A 230 -4.22 -4.75 2.12
CA ARG A 230 -4.14 -3.29 2.31
C ARG A 230 -2.90 -2.81 3.08
N THR A 231 -1.96 -3.72 3.36
CA THR A 231 -0.74 -3.43 4.10
C THR A 231 0.47 -3.68 3.21
N MET A 232 1.16 -2.61 2.82
CA MET A 232 2.47 -2.64 2.21
C MET A 232 3.53 -2.82 3.31
N LEU A 233 4.41 -3.79 3.11
CA LEU A 233 5.58 -4.03 3.95
C LEU A 233 6.80 -3.36 3.30
N LEU A 234 7.48 -2.51 4.06
CA LEU A 234 8.71 -1.79 3.67
C LEU A 234 9.89 -2.51 4.33
N TYR A 235 10.61 -3.32 3.56
CA TYR A 235 11.70 -4.15 4.06
C TYR A 235 12.97 -3.33 4.13
N SER A 236 13.42 -3.05 5.35
CA SER A 236 14.55 -2.16 5.63
C SER A 236 15.39 -2.75 6.76
N GLN A 237 16.72 -2.70 6.64
CA GLN A 237 17.61 -3.32 7.62
C GLN A 237 17.55 -2.62 8.98
N GLN A 238 17.52 -1.29 8.95
CA GLN A 238 17.54 -0.40 10.12
C GLN A 238 17.17 1.02 9.69
N ASP A 239 17.15 1.96 10.64
CA ASP A 239 16.83 3.34 10.35
C ASP A 239 17.98 3.95 9.54
N ALA A 240 17.65 4.81 8.58
CA ALA A 240 18.66 5.30 7.64
C ALA A 240 19.71 6.14 8.39
N LEU A 241 20.94 5.64 8.48
CA LEU A 241 22.06 6.41 9.00
C LEU A 241 22.25 7.65 8.12
N ALA A 242 22.42 8.82 8.74
CA ALA A 242 22.58 10.07 8.01
C ALA A 242 23.75 9.97 7.00
N GLY A 243 23.44 10.15 5.72
CA GLY A 243 24.41 10.02 4.62
C GLY A 243 24.40 8.66 3.89
N THR A 244 23.69 7.64 4.39
CA THR A 244 23.35 6.47 3.57
C THR A 244 22.22 6.83 2.61
N ALA A 245 22.27 6.31 1.38
CA ALA A 245 21.21 6.51 0.39
C ALA A 245 19.99 5.65 0.80
N SER A 246 19.10 6.22 1.59
CA SER A 246 17.81 5.60 1.91
C SER A 246 17.04 5.33 0.62
N MET A 247 16.45 4.13 0.50
CA MET A 247 15.46 3.86 -0.54
C MET A 247 14.38 4.94 -0.52
N ASP A 248 14.04 5.44 -1.70
CA ASP A 248 13.06 6.50 -1.87
C ASP A 248 11.64 5.94 -1.77
N TRP A 249 11.16 5.81 -0.54
CA TRP A 249 9.93 5.08 -0.24
C TRP A 249 8.65 5.74 -0.76
N ALA A 250 8.60 7.07 -0.93
CA ALA A 250 7.38 7.77 -1.28
C ALA A 250 6.81 7.37 -2.67
N PRO A 251 7.56 7.43 -3.79
CA PRO A 251 7.07 6.96 -5.07
C PRO A 251 6.75 5.46 -5.08
N ILE A 252 7.46 4.64 -4.30
CA ILE A 252 7.19 3.20 -4.16
C ILE A 252 5.85 2.97 -3.45
N VAL A 253 5.54 3.74 -2.40
CA VAL A 253 4.25 3.68 -1.70
C VAL A 253 3.08 4.05 -2.62
N LEU A 254 3.24 5.06 -3.48
CA LEU A 254 2.19 5.40 -4.45
C LEU A 254 2.10 4.36 -5.58
N HIS A 255 3.21 3.76 -5.99
CA HIS A 255 3.22 2.65 -6.95
C HIS A 255 2.42 1.44 -6.41
N GLU A 256 2.66 1.00 -5.17
CA GLU A 256 1.89 -0.08 -4.54
C GLU A 256 0.42 0.30 -4.27
N LEU A 257 0.13 1.57 -3.99
CA LEU A 257 -1.25 2.06 -3.92
C LEU A 257 -1.96 1.90 -5.27
N SER A 258 -1.25 2.05 -6.39
CA SER A 258 -1.81 1.80 -7.73
C SER A 258 -2.23 0.34 -7.90
N HIS A 259 -1.38 -0.62 -7.50
CA HIS A 259 -1.72 -2.04 -7.50
C HIS A 259 -2.90 -2.36 -6.57
N HIS A 260 -2.95 -1.78 -5.37
CA HIS A 260 -4.07 -1.94 -4.46
C HIS A 260 -5.39 -1.45 -5.06
N LEU A 261 -5.39 -0.25 -5.68
CA LEU A 261 -6.56 0.30 -6.37
C LEU A 261 -6.96 -0.54 -7.59
N SER A 262 -5.99 -1.07 -8.34
CA SER A 262 -6.24 -1.99 -9.46
C SER A 262 -6.88 -3.30 -9.00
N ALA A 263 -6.39 -3.89 -7.90
CA ALA A 263 -6.91 -5.15 -7.35
C ALA A 263 -8.39 -5.05 -6.93
N VAL A 264 -8.83 -3.87 -6.46
CA VAL A 264 -10.21 -3.56 -6.05
C VAL A 264 -11.18 -3.43 -7.25
N GLN A 265 -10.69 -3.31 -8.48
CA GLN A 265 -11.56 -3.27 -9.67
C GLN A 265 -12.36 -4.58 -9.84
N PRO A 266 -13.64 -4.51 -10.27
CA PRO A 266 -14.43 -5.71 -10.55
C PRO A 266 -13.78 -6.61 -11.61
N SER A 267 -13.67 -7.92 -11.35
CA SER A 267 -13.05 -8.89 -12.27
C SER A 267 -13.56 -8.82 -13.71
N ALA A 268 -14.86 -8.59 -13.92
CA ALA A 268 -15.43 -8.44 -15.27
C ALA A 268 -14.83 -7.25 -16.05
N ARG A 269 -14.51 -6.14 -15.37
CA ARG A 269 -13.85 -4.97 -15.99
C ARG A 269 -12.38 -5.28 -16.27
N LYS A 270 -11.67 -5.91 -15.34
CA LYS A 270 -10.27 -6.35 -15.53
C LYS A 270 -10.14 -7.28 -16.75
N ARG A 271 -11.02 -8.28 -16.88
CA ARG A 271 -11.06 -9.19 -18.05
C ARG A 271 -11.37 -8.47 -19.36
N LEU A 272 -12.29 -7.50 -19.38
CA LEU A 272 -12.58 -6.69 -20.57
C LEU A 272 -11.38 -5.84 -20.99
N LEU A 273 -10.72 -5.17 -20.05
CA LEU A 273 -9.51 -4.38 -20.30
C LEU A 273 -8.35 -5.26 -20.79
N ALA A 274 -8.11 -6.40 -20.14
CA ALA A 274 -7.09 -7.37 -20.54
C ALA A 274 -7.34 -7.91 -21.96
N ALA A 275 -8.59 -8.26 -22.30
CA ALA A 275 -8.96 -8.70 -23.64
C ALA A 275 -8.80 -7.60 -24.70
N ASN A 276 -9.10 -6.34 -24.35
CA ASN A 276 -8.88 -5.20 -25.24
C ASN A 276 -7.38 -4.96 -25.48
N PHE A 277 -6.57 -5.01 -24.43
CA PHE A 277 -5.13 -4.84 -24.50
C PHE A 277 -4.43 -5.98 -25.24
N MET A 278 -4.78 -7.24 -24.97
CA MET A 278 -4.17 -8.40 -25.63
C MET A 278 -4.41 -8.47 -27.14
N ARG A 279 -5.45 -7.80 -27.66
CA ARG A 279 -5.63 -7.62 -29.12
C ARG A 279 -4.58 -6.68 -29.74
N LEU A 280 -4.03 -5.75 -28.96
CA LEU A 280 -2.96 -4.83 -29.36
C LEU A 280 -1.57 -5.40 -29.07
N CYS A 281 -1.44 -6.15 -27.96
CA CYS A 281 -0.22 -6.83 -27.54
C CYS A 281 -0.47 -8.33 -27.29
N PRO A 282 -0.51 -9.18 -28.34
CA PRO A 282 -0.63 -10.63 -28.17
C PRO A 282 0.55 -11.25 -27.40
N GLY A 283 1.73 -10.62 -27.49
CA GLY A 283 2.95 -11.05 -26.78
C GLY A 283 2.89 -10.95 -25.26
N ALA A 284 1.95 -10.19 -24.69
CA ALA A 284 1.76 -10.07 -23.23
C ALA A 284 1.58 -11.43 -22.55
N ALA A 285 0.88 -12.35 -23.23
CA ALA A 285 0.65 -13.73 -22.79
C ALA A 285 1.93 -14.56 -22.61
N SER A 286 3.01 -14.19 -23.31
CA SER A 286 4.29 -14.92 -23.32
C SER A 286 5.33 -14.34 -22.35
N LEU A 287 5.00 -13.26 -21.63
CA LEU A 287 5.87 -12.71 -20.59
C LEU A 287 5.92 -13.66 -19.37
N PRO A 288 7.08 -13.82 -18.70
CA PRO A 288 7.17 -14.59 -17.46
C PRO A 288 6.18 -14.11 -16.38
N ASN A 289 5.96 -12.80 -16.31
CA ASN A 289 4.89 -12.17 -15.53
C ASN A 289 4.05 -11.26 -16.46
N PRO A 290 2.82 -11.66 -16.85
CA PRO A 290 1.96 -10.85 -17.71
C PRO A 290 1.53 -9.49 -17.12
N LEU A 291 1.62 -9.29 -15.79
CA LEU A 291 1.41 -7.98 -15.15
C LEU A 291 2.34 -6.90 -15.72
N ASN A 292 3.56 -7.29 -16.12
CA ASN A 292 4.57 -6.41 -16.69
C ASN A 292 4.11 -5.74 -18.00
N ALA A 293 3.07 -6.26 -18.67
CA ALA A 293 2.58 -5.71 -19.93
C ALA A 293 1.65 -4.50 -19.76
N LEU A 294 0.91 -4.40 -18.64
CA LEU A 294 -0.09 -3.33 -18.45
C LEU A 294 -0.20 -2.81 -17.02
N GLU A 295 -0.48 -3.67 -16.02
CA GLU A 295 -0.70 -3.17 -14.65
C GLU A 295 0.56 -2.54 -14.06
N GLU A 296 1.72 -3.19 -14.22
CA GLU A 296 3.02 -2.67 -13.75
C GLU A 296 3.38 -1.33 -14.44
N PRO A 297 3.29 -1.18 -15.78
CA PRO A 297 3.38 0.12 -16.44
C PRO A 297 2.48 1.22 -15.87
N LEU A 298 1.23 0.89 -15.53
CA LEU A 298 0.28 1.85 -14.96
C LEU A 298 0.69 2.25 -13.54
N ALA A 299 1.22 1.33 -12.74
CA ALA A 299 1.74 1.60 -11.40
C ALA A 299 3.02 2.45 -11.42
N ILE A 300 3.95 2.20 -12.36
CA ILE A 300 5.13 3.05 -12.59
C ILE A 300 4.68 4.46 -13.02
N TYR A 301 3.75 4.55 -13.98
CA TYR A 301 3.26 5.80 -14.52
C TYR A 301 2.58 6.70 -13.46
N TRP A 302 1.68 6.13 -12.65
CA TRP A 302 1.00 6.88 -11.60
C TRP A 302 1.88 7.10 -10.37
N GLY A 303 2.51 6.05 -9.86
CA GLY A 303 3.22 6.05 -8.58
C GLY A 303 4.58 6.72 -8.61
N GLN A 304 5.27 6.70 -9.75
CA GLN A 304 6.64 7.21 -9.87
C GLN A 304 6.68 8.43 -10.80
N TYR A 305 6.25 8.27 -12.06
CA TYR A 305 6.35 9.34 -13.07
C TYR A 305 5.47 10.55 -12.76
N ARG A 306 4.17 10.36 -12.51
CA ARG A 306 3.28 11.47 -12.11
C ARG A 306 3.58 11.98 -10.70
N PHE A 307 4.10 11.14 -9.80
CA PHE A 307 4.52 11.56 -8.46
C PHE A 307 5.63 12.61 -8.50
N GLU A 308 6.73 12.36 -9.22
CA GLU A 308 7.83 13.32 -9.33
C GLU A 308 7.35 14.71 -9.81
N GLN A 309 6.48 14.74 -10.83
CA GLN A 309 6.01 16.01 -11.38
C GLN A 309 4.96 16.70 -10.49
N ALA A 310 3.98 15.95 -9.98
CA ALA A 310 2.86 16.52 -9.23
C ALA A 310 3.21 16.88 -7.78
N VAL A 311 4.13 16.14 -7.16
CA VAL A 311 4.49 16.27 -5.74
C VAL A 311 5.82 17.01 -5.56
N ARG A 312 6.84 16.68 -6.38
CA ARG A 312 8.20 17.22 -6.25
C ARG A 312 8.57 18.28 -7.29
N GLY A 313 7.73 18.49 -8.31
CA GLY A 313 7.98 19.44 -9.40
C GLY A 313 9.12 19.03 -10.34
N ARG A 314 9.48 17.75 -10.37
CA ARG A 314 10.59 17.18 -11.14
C ARG A 314 10.06 16.30 -12.28
N SER A 315 10.86 16.09 -13.31
CA SER A 315 10.54 15.12 -14.37
C SER A 315 11.50 13.94 -14.28
N LEU A 316 11.00 12.70 -14.35
CA LEU A 316 11.86 11.53 -14.56
C LEU A 316 12.45 11.57 -15.97
N PRO A 317 13.79 11.51 -16.14
CA PRO A 317 14.41 11.47 -17.47
C PRO A 317 14.00 10.18 -18.22
N PRO A 318 13.56 10.24 -19.49
CA PRO A 318 13.28 9.02 -20.26
C PRO A 318 14.48 8.09 -20.43
N SER A 319 15.70 8.64 -20.32
CA SER A 319 16.98 7.93 -20.39
C SER A 319 17.39 7.21 -19.10
N SER A 320 16.79 7.52 -17.94
CA SER A 320 17.05 6.77 -16.71
C SER A 320 16.20 5.50 -16.67
N GLN A 321 16.67 4.46 -15.98
CA GLN A 321 15.81 3.31 -15.66
C GLN A 321 14.81 3.74 -14.58
N TRP A 322 13.52 3.60 -14.84
CA TRP A 322 12.44 3.84 -13.87
C TRP A 322 12.12 2.54 -13.13
N TYR A 323 12.23 1.40 -13.82
CA TYR A 323 11.92 0.09 -13.24
C TYR A 323 12.85 -1.03 -13.69
N ILE A 324 13.02 -2.05 -12.84
CA ILE A 324 13.96 -3.16 -13.09
C ILE A 324 13.52 -4.06 -14.27
N GLN A 325 12.22 -4.27 -14.45
CA GLN A 325 11.68 -5.05 -15.56
C GLN A 325 11.62 -4.21 -16.84
N ALA A 326 12.54 -4.47 -17.77
CA ALA A 326 12.73 -3.63 -18.97
C ALA A 326 11.49 -3.49 -19.88
N HIS A 327 10.57 -4.45 -19.90
CA HIS A 327 9.32 -4.32 -20.66
C HIS A 327 8.35 -3.34 -19.99
N ALA A 328 8.16 -3.46 -18.68
CA ALA A 328 7.30 -2.55 -17.90
C ALA A 328 7.83 -1.11 -17.91
N ASP A 329 9.15 -0.94 -17.79
CA ASP A 329 9.84 0.36 -17.93
C ASP A 329 9.57 1.02 -19.28
N ARG A 330 9.72 0.30 -20.40
CA ARG A 330 9.43 0.83 -21.75
C ARG A 330 7.96 1.19 -21.93
N ALA A 331 7.03 0.34 -21.49
CA ALA A 331 5.61 0.61 -21.59
C ALA A 331 5.19 1.83 -20.74
N ALA A 332 5.71 1.96 -19.51
CA ALA A 332 5.47 3.14 -18.68
C ALA A 332 5.96 4.44 -19.33
N LYS A 333 7.13 4.40 -19.99
CA LYS A 333 7.68 5.53 -20.75
C LYS A 333 6.86 5.86 -21.99
N ALA A 334 6.34 4.87 -22.71
CA ALA A 334 5.45 5.08 -23.83
C ALA A 334 4.12 5.73 -23.40
N ILE A 335 3.53 5.28 -22.28
CA ILE A 335 2.36 5.92 -21.66
C ILE A 335 2.69 7.37 -21.26
N ALA A 336 3.85 7.62 -20.64
CA ALA A 336 4.29 8.95 -20.25
C ALA A 336 4.54 9.90 -21.44
N ALA A 337 4.99 9.38 -22.59
CA ALA A 337 5.13 10.15 -23.82
C ALA A 337 3.77 10.53 -24.44
N ALA A 338 2.79 9.62 -24.39
CA ALA A 338 1.43 9.89 -24.87
C ALA A 338 0.63 10.79 -23.91
N TYR A 339 0.85 10.68 -22.60
CA TYR A 339 0.15 11.44 -21.55
C TYR A 339 1.14 12.07 -20.56
N PRO A 340 1.84 13.16 -20.93
CA PRO A 340 2.79 13.84 -20.06
C PRO A 340 2.17 14.26 -18.73
N ALA A 341 2.96 14.22 -17.65
CA ALA A 341 2.47 14.53 -16.30
C ALA A 341 1.97 15.98 -16.11
N SER A 342 2.38 16.90 -16.99
CA SER A 342 1.86 18.28 -17.07
C SER A 342 0.48 18.39 -17.72
N GLY A 343 0.03 17.36 -18.43
CA GLY A 343 -1.26 17.28 -19.11
C GLY A 343 -2.31 16.49 -18.33
N ALA A 344 -3.51 16.40 -18.92
CA ALA A 344 -4.59 15.57 -18.40
C ALA A 344 -4.16 14.10 -18.23
N ALA A 345 -4.75 13.42 -17.25
CA ALA A 345 -4.58 11.98 -17.09
C ALA A 345 -5.47 11.23 -18.11
N PRO A 346 -5.02 10.06 -18.62
CA PRO A 346 -5.84 9.20 -19.46
C PRO A 346 -7.04 8.62 -18.68
N ALA A 347 -8.04 8.11 -19.40
CA ALA A 347 -8.98 7.14 -18.85
C ALA A 347 -8.39 5.72 -18.99
N LEU A 348 -8.74 4.79 -18.08
CA LEU A 348 -8.18 3.43 -18.07
C LEU A 348 -8.56 2.59 -19.31
N ASP A 349 -9.71 2.89 -19.91
CA ASP A 349 -10.23 2.27 -21.13
C ASP A 349 -9.95 3.10 -22.41
N ASP A 350 -9.13 4.15 -22.32
CA ASP A 350 -8.71 4.95 -23.48
C ASP A 350 -7.88 4.10 -24.47
N GLY A 351 -8.33 4.04 -25.72
CA GLY A 351 -7.65 3.29 -26.78
C GLY A 351 -6.22 3.79 -27.04
N ALA A 352 -5.95 5.09 -26.86
CA ALA A 352 -4.60 5.64 -27.02
C ALA A 352 -3.68 5.30 -25.82
N LEU A 353 -4.22 5.15 -24.60
CA LEU A 353 -3.49 4.60 -23.46
C LEU A 353 -3.07 3.14 -23.71
N LEU A 354 -4.03 2.30 -24.12
CA LEU A 354 -3.76 0.88 -24.38
C LEU A 354 -2.80 0.69 -25.55
N ALA A 355 -2.92 1.50 -26.61
CA ALA A 355 -1.98 1.49 -27.73
C ALA A 355 -0.57 1.96 -27.33
N ALA A 356 -0.45 3.00 -26.49
CA ALA A 356 0.84 3.46 -25.97
C ALA A 356 1.53 2.36 -25.15
N ALA A 357 0.81 1.71 -24.23
CA ALA A 357 1.34 0.57 -23.47
C ALA A 357 1.76 -0.60 -24.40
N ALA A 358 0.90 -0.96 -25.36
CA ALA A 358 1.14 -2.07 -26.28
C ALA A 358 2.31 -1.83 -27.25
N SER A 359 2.73 -0.58 -27.47
CA SER A 359 3.88 -0.26 -28.33
C SER A 359 5.20 -0.89 -27.84
N ALA A 360 5.33 -1.18 -26.54
CA ALA A 360 6.50 -1.86 -25.97
C ALA A 360 6.59 -3.37 -26.26
N CYS A 361 5.56 -3.93 -26.93
CA CYS A 361 5.47 -5.32 -27.37
C CYS A 361 5.96 -5.54 -28.80
N GLN A 362 6.31 -4.45 -29.51
CA GLN A 362 7.01 -4.45 -30.79
C GLN A 362 8.53 -4.35 -30.55
#